data_AF-A0AAD3CDP9-F1
#
_entry.id   AF-A0AAD3CDP9-F1
#
_cell.length_a   1.000
_cell.length_b   1.000
_cell.length_c   1.000
_cell.angle_alpha   90.00
_cell.angle_beta   90.00
_cell.angle_gamma   90.00
#
_symmetry.space_group_name_H-M   'P 1'
#
loop_
_entity.id
_entity.type
_entity.pdbx_description
1 polymer ?
#
loop_
_entity_poly.entity_id
_entity_poly.type
_entity_poly.pdbx_seq_one_letter_code
_entity_poly.pdbx_strand_id
1 'polypeptide(L)'
;MSTPRNPQTPFSMGGDLVDNILDQILTTRLQRKGKTVISSSVEFLMSIIVMAFGLKNIEFKHKGYEIGIYVMTGTAIAFILSILLTTWIYSRWITPGKKTTTKKEVEDAYTKTNKSPMIDGLLELPFPARFKGKSWWLPYLMWSLAVAIAAPSITLFVLEREVLNGMFVATIALAGMLMYQIVGDFSEFWVLSRNQVEIPEDEKKEEQGFDDKA
;
A
#
# COMPACT_ATOMS: atom_id res chain seq x y z
N MET A 1 -3.66 -12.24 -46.37
CA MET A 1 -3.02 -12.72 -45.13
C MET A 1 -3.66 -11.97 -43.97
N SER A 2 -4.57 -12.63 -43.25
CA SER A 2 -5.29 -12.08 -42.10
C SER A 2 -4.49 -12.35 -40.83
N THR A 3 -4.06 -11.28 -40.14
CA THR A 3 -3.49 -11.37 -38.79
C THR A 3 -4.55 -11.87 -37.80
N PRO A 4 -4.22 -12.81 -36.89
CA PRO A 4 -5.15 -13.22 -35.86
C PRO A 4 -5.32 -12.12 -34.81
N ARG A 5 -6.58 -11.87 -34.41
CA ARG A 5 -6.92 -11.00 -33.28
C ARG A 5 -6.42 -11.66 -31.99
N ASN A 6 -5.67 -10.90 -31.21
CA ASN A 6 -5.27 -11.25 -29.86
C ASN A 6 -6.53 -11.48 -29.00
N PRO A 7 -6.63 -12.57 -28.20
CA PRO A 7 -7.80 -12.78 -27.36
C PRO A 7 -7.80 -11.75 -26.24
N GLN A 8 -8.85 -10.92 -26.21
CA GLN A 8 -9.17 -10.09 -25.06
C GLN A 8 -9.40 -11.02 -23.86
N THR A 9 -8.52 -10.93 -22.87
CA THR A 9 -8.70 -11.57 -21.57
C THR A 9 -9.99 -11.05 -20.92
N PRO A 10 -10.88 -11.93 -20.45
CA PRO A 10 -12.14 -11.51 -19.86
C PRO A 10 -11.97 -11.28 -18.35
N PHE A 11 -12.76 -10.35 -17.81
CA PHE A 11 -13.05 -10.10 -16.39
C PHE A 11 -12.02 -9.37 -15.50
N SER A 12 -12.12 -8.03 -15.49
CA SER A 12 -11.92 -7.16 -14.32
C SER A 12 -12.93 -5.99 -14.30
N MET A 13 -14.14 -6.14 -14.84
CA MET A 13 -15.07 -5.00 -14.94
C MET A 13 -15.50 -4.40 -13.59
N GLY A 14 -15.44 -5.17 -12.49
CA GLY A 14 -15.87 -4.69 -11.16
C GLY A 14 -14.83 -3.83 -10.44
N GLY A 15 -13.56 -4.23 -10.49
CA GLY A 15 -12.46 -3.47 -9.89
C GLY A 15 -12.24 -2.15 -10.62
N ASP A 16 -12.19 -2.22 -11.96
CA ASP A 16 -11.95 -1.06 -12.81
C ASP A 16 -13.04 0.02 -12.67
N LEU A 17 -14.31 -0.37 -12.46
CA LEU A 17 -15.41 0.58 -12.26
C LEU A 17 -15.33 1.28 -10.90
N VAL A 18 -15.08 0.52 -9.82
CA VAL A 18 -14.93 1.07 -8.47
C VAL A 18 -13.69 1.95 -8.37
N ASP A 19 -12.62 1.56 -9.04
CA ASP A 19 -11.40 2.35 -9.10
C ASP A 19 -11.59 3.66 -9.84
N ASN A 20 -12.24 3.63 -11.01
CA ASN A 20 -12.58 4.84 -11.77
C ASN A 20 -13.52 5.77 -11.01
N ILE A 21 -14.53 5.25 -10.30
CA ILE A 21 -15.45 6.06 -9.49
C ILE A 21 -14.72 6.68 -8.30
N LEU A 22 -13.89 5.90 -7.60
CA LEU A 22 -13.13 6.40 -6.47
C LEU A 22 -12.08 7.41 -6.91
N ASP A 23 -11.41 7.25 -8.05
CA ASP A 23 -10.43 8.21 -8.54
C ASP A 23 -11.09 9.53 -8.99
N GLN A 24 -12.35 9.49 -9.43
CA GLN A 24 -13.16 10.69 -9.67
C GLN A 24 -13.56 11.42 -8.36
N ILE A 25 -13.69 10.69 -7.25
CA ILE A 25 -14.05 11.24 -5.93
C ILE A 25 -12.79 11.68 -5.15
N LEU A 26 -11.67 10.98 -5.32
CA LEU A 26 -10.40 11.22 -4.65
C LEU A 26 -9.56 12.21 -5.47
N THR A 27 -9.80 13.49 -5.22
CA THR A 27 -9.21 14.59 -5.97
C THR A 27 -7.70 14.74 -5.73
N THR A 28 -7.21 14.39 -4.54
CA THR A 28 -5.78 14.58 -4.19
C THR A 28 -4.95 13.29 -4.30
N ARG A 29 -3.64 13.45 -4.56
CA ARG A 29 -2.69 12.33 -4.56
C ARG A 29 -2.64 11.62 -3.20
N LEU A 30 -2.73 12.38 -2.11
CA LEU A 30 -2.79 11.85 -0.75
C LEU A 30 -3.99 10.90 -0.56
N GLN A 31 -5.16 11.28 -1.06
CA GLN A 31 -6.38 10.48 -0.98
C GLN A 31 -6.27 9.18 -1.77
N ARG A 32 -5.76 9.26 -3.02
CA ARG A 32 -5.51 8.07 -3.85
C ARG A 32 -4.51 7.12 -3.19
N LYS A 33 -3.42 7.64 -2.63
CA LYS A 33 -2.43 6.83 -1.90
C LYS A 33 -3.01 6.21 -0.63
N GLY A 34 -3.81 6.95 0.13
CA GLY A 34 -4.53 6.40 1.29
C GLY A 34 -5.45 5.23 0.90
N LYS A 35 -6.16 5.34 -0.21
CA LYS A 35 -6.98 4.25 -0.77
C LYS A 35 -6.12 3.04 -1.12
N THR A 36 -5.01 3.23 -1.86
CA THR A 36 -4.10 2.12 -2.23
C THR A 36 -3.59 1.40 -0.99
N VAL A 37 -3.11 2.13 0.03
CA VAL A 37 -2.67 1.54 1.30
C VAL A 37 -3.76 0.68 1.93
N ILE A 38 -5.00 1.16 1.97
CA ILE A 38 -6.14 0.42 2.55
C ILE A 38 -6.48 -0.82 1.71
N SER A 39 -6.59 -0.69 0.39
CA SER A 39 -6.94 -1.81 -0.50
C SER A 39 -5.91 -2.93 -0.41
N SER A 40 -4.62 -2.60 -0.58
CA SER A 40 -3.54 -3.57 -0.51
C SER A 40 -3.42 -4.19 0.88
N SER A 41 -3.71 -3.44 1.95
CA SER A 41 -3.79 -3.97 3.32
C SER A 41 -4.90 -5.02 3.47
N VAL A 42 -6.08 -4.78 2.90
CA VAL A 42 -7.19 -5.75 2.92
C VAL A 42 -6.84 -6.99 2.10
N GLU A 43 -6.27 -6.82 0.90
CA GLU A 43 -5.80 -7.92 0.06
C GLU A 43 -4.73 -8.77 0.76
N PHE A 44 -3.81 -8.14 1.48
CA PHE A 44 -2.82 -8.82 2.29
C PHE A 44 -3.47 -9.63 3.42
N LEU A 45 -4.42 -9.05 4.16
CA LEU A 45 -5.15 -9.77 5.21
C LEU A 45 -5.88 -11.00 4.66
N MET A 46 -6.52 -10.87 3.49
CA MET A 46 -7.16 -12.00 2.82
C MET A 46 -6.15 -13.08 2.43
N SER A 47 -4.98 -12.69 1.90
CA SER A 47 -3.89 -13.61 1.57
C SER A 47 -3.39 -14.38 2.80
N ILE A 48 -3.24 -13.68 3.93
CA ILE A 48 -2.85 -14.29 5.21
C ILE A 48 -3.93 -15.24 5.76
N ILE A 49 -5.21 -14.89 5.64
CA ILE A 49 -6.31 -15.77 6.05
C ILE A 49 -6.30 -17.06 5.22
N VAL A 50 -6.15 -16.96 3.89
CA VAL A 50 -6.04 -18.13 3.00
C VAL A 50 -4.83 -18.99 3.40
N MET A 51 -3.69 -18.37 3.69
CA MET A 51 -2.50 -19.06 4.18
C MET A 51 -2.77 -19.80 5.50
N ALA A 52 -3.41 -19.15 6.47
CA ALA A 52 -3.78 -19.74 7.75
C ALA A 52 -4.72 -20.96 7.60
N PHE A 53 -5.66 -20.93 6.64
CA PHE A 53 -6.49 -22.09 6.32
C PHE A 53 -5.70 -23.21 5.64
N GLY A 54 -4.79 -22.87 4.71
CA GLY A 54 -3.93 -23.84 4.04
C GLY A 54 -3.00 -24.58 5.01
N LEU A 55 -2.50 -23.87 6.02
CA LEU A 55 -1.59 -24.40 7.04
C LEU A 55 -2.20 -25.52 7.89
N LYS A 56 -3.53 -25.52 8.11
CA LYS A 56 -4.20 -26.57 8.89
C LYS A 56 -4.08 -27.96 8.27
N ASN A 57 -3.79 -28.02 6.97
CA ASN A 57 -3.70 -29.27 6.22
C ASN A 57 -2.25 -29.71 5.95
N ILE A 58 -1.26 -29.02 6.54
CA ILE A 58 0.16 -29.30 6.35
C ILE A 58 0.73 -29.97 7.61
N GLU A 59 1.32 -31.15 7.45
CA GLU A 59 2.06 -31.83 8.52
C GLU A 59 3.51 -31.35 8.53
N PHE A 60 3.88 -30.55 9.53
CA PHE A 60 5.26 -30.08 9.70
C PHE A 60 6.15 -31.13 10.36
N LYS A 61 7.37 -31.31 9.84
CA LYS A 61 8.38 -32.22 10.42
C LYS A 61 8.80 -31.80 11.83
N HIS A 62 8.86 -30.49 12.09
CA HIS A 62 9.24 -29.93 13.38
C HIS A 62 8.15 -29.01 13.93
N LYS A 63 7.65 -29.29 15.14
CA LYS A 63 6.65 -28.46 15.84
C LYS A 63 7.08 -26.99 16.01
N GLY A 64 8.39 -26.73 16.05
CA GLY A 64 8.92 -25.36 16.10
C GLY A 64 8.55 -24.52 14.87
N TYR A 65 8.41 -25.13 13.69
CA TYR A 65 8.03 -24.43 12.47
C TYR A 65 6.55 -24.07 12.46
N GLU A 66 5.69 -24.94 12.95
CA GLU A 66 4.27 -24.66 13.13
C GLU A 66 4.07 -23.42 14.04
N ILE A 67 4.72 -23.40 15.20
CA ILE A 67 4.69 -22.24 16.11
C ILE A 67 5.25 -20.98 15.43
N GLY A 68 6.38 -21.12 14.74
CA GLY A 68 7.01 -20.01 14.00
C GLY A 68 6.07 -19.38 12.98
N ILE A 69 5.35 -20.20 12.22
CA ILE A 69 4.38 -19.72 11.22
C ILE A 69 3.19 -19.01 11.87
N TYR A 70 2.67 -19.50 12.99
CA TYR A 70 1.60 -18.81 13.72
C TYR A 70 2.06 -17.45 14.26
N VAL A 71 3.26 -17.39 14.85
CA VAL A 71 3.84 -16.13 15.35
C VAL A 71 4.05 -15.13 14.22
N MET A 72 4.60 -15.57 13.08
CA MET A 72 4.76 -14.71 11.90
C MET A 72 3.43 -14.22 11.35
N THR A 73 2.44 -15.10 11.25
CA THR A 73 1.09 -14.77 10.80
C THR A 73 0.45 -13.72 11.69
N GLY A 74 0.50 -13.91 13.02
CA GLY A 74 -0.02 -12.94 13.99
C GLY A 74 0.72 -11.60 13.92
N THR A 75 2.04 -11.63 13.76
CA THR A 75 2.86 -10.42 13.62
C THR A 75 2.52 -9.66 12.34
N ALA A 76 2.31 -10.36 11.22
CA ALA A 76 1.91 -9.77 9.94
C ALA A 76 0.52 -9.12 10.03
N ILE A 77 -0.45 -9.76 10.70
CA ILE A 77 -1.77 -9.18 10.95
C ILE A 77 -1.65 -7.93 11.82
N ALA A 78 -0.91 -8.00 12.94
CA ALA A 78 -0.70 -6.85 13.82
C ALA A 78 -0.03 -5.68 13.09
N PHE A 79 0.94 -5.97 12.23
CA PHE A 79 1.61 -4.99 11.38
C PHE A 79 0.61 -4.27 10.46
N ILE A 80 -0.22 -5.00 9.72
CA ILE A 80 -1.23 -4.38 8.84
C ILE A 80 -2.29 -3.60 9.63
N LEU A 81 -2.77 -4.14 10.74
CA LEU A 81 -3.70 -3.42 11.60
C LEU A 81 -3.10 -2.11 12.12
N SER A 82 -1.80 -2.07 12.40
CA SER A 82 -1.11 -0.84 12.81
C SER A 82 -1.06 0.21 11.69
N ILE A 83 -0.86 -0.20 10.43
CA ILE A 83 -0.90 0.68 9.26
C ILE A 83 -2.32 1.22 9.07
N LEU A 84 -3.33 0.36 9.09
CA LEU A 84 -4.73 0.75 8.96
C LEU A 84 -5.16 1.71 10.07
N LEU A 85 -4.79 1.42 11.33
CA LEU A 85 -5.06 2.29 12.47
C LEU A 85 -4.37 3.66 12.30
N THR A 86 -3.12 3.68 11.83
CA THR A 86 -2.39 4.94 11.59
C THR A 86 -3.06 5.79 10.51
N THR A 87 -3.45 5.17 9.39
CA THR A 87 -4.18 5.83 8.30
C THR A 87 -5.54 6.35 8.78
N TRP A 88 -6.25 5.57 9.61
CA TRP A 88 -7.53 5.97 10.19
C TRP A 88 -7.40 7.15 11.18
N ILE A 89 -6.42 7.10 12.08
CA ILE A 89 -6.12 8.21 13.01
C ILE A 89 -5.83 9.47 12.21
N TYR A 90 -4.98 9.36 11.18
CA TYR A 90 -4.67 10.50 10.31
C TYR A 90 -5.94 11.08 9.68
N SER A 91 -6.74 10.24 9.02
CA SER A 91 -7.96 10.67 8.33
C SER A 91 -8.98 11.36 9.25
N ARG A 92 -9.10 10.91 10.51
CA ARG A 92 -10.16 11.38 11.42
C ARG A 92 -9.75 12.58 12.28
N TRP A 93 -8.47 12.70 12.61
CA TRP A 93 -7.99 13.69 13.59
C TRP A 93 -7.18 14.83 12.96
N ILE A 94 -6.58 14.62 11.79
CA ILE A 94 -5.67 15.61 11.17
C ILE A 94 -6.34 16.35 10.01
N THR A 95 -7.24 15.69 9.29
CA THR A 95 -7.91 16.24 8.09
C THR A 95 -9.32 16.85 8.27
N PRO A 96 -9.98 16.93 9.45
CA PRO A 96 -11.36 17.41 9.48
C PRO A 96 -11.47 18.91 9.13
N GLY A 97 -12.20 19.21 8.05
CA GLY A 97 -12.75 20.54 7.76
C GLY A 97 -11.86 21.53 6.99
N LYS A 98 -10.61 21.18 6.64
CA LYS A 98 -9.71 22.07 5.88
C LYS A 98 -9.39 21.51 4.50
N LYS A 99 -9.73 22.24 3.43
CA LYS A 99 -9.23 21.95 2.09
C LYS A 99 -7.73 22.21 2.07
N THR A 100 -6.96 21.12 2.05
CA THR A 100 -5.50 21.15 2.04
C THR A 100 -4.99 20.45 0.79
N THR A 101 -3.83 20.89 0.31
CA THR A 101 -3.09 20.24 -0.78
C THR A 101 -1.67 19.95 -0.33
N THR A 102 -0.98 19.02 -0.98
CA THR A 102 0.42 18.75 -0.64
C THR A 102 1.31 19.86 -1.19
N LYS A 103 2.39 20.21 -0.48
CA LYS A 103 3.42 21.13 -0.99
C LYS A 103 3.91 20.69 -2.36
N LYS A 104 3.91 21.62 -3.33
CA LYS A 104 4.34 21.36 -4.71
C LYS A 104 5.72 20.72 -4.83
N GLU A 105 6.69 21.14 -4.03
CA GLU A 105 8.04 20.54 -4.00
C GLU A 105 8.02 19.03 -3.70
N VAL A 106 7.11 18.60 -2.82
CA VAL A 106 6.96 17.20 -2.43
C VAL A 106 6.25 16.42 -3.55
N GLU A 107 5.18 16.97 -4.12
CA GLU A 107 4.47 16.33 -5.25
C GLU A 107 5.38 16.18 -6.47
N ASP A 108 6.16 17.20 -6.80
CA ASP A 108 7.11 17.18 -7.92
C ASP A 108 8.21 16.13 -7.69
N ALA A 109 8.70 15.97 -6.45
CA ALA A 109 9.69 14.96 -6.13
C ALA A 109 9.16 13.54 -6.37
N TYR A 110 7.96 13.25 -5.86
CA TYR A 110 7.30 11.95 -6.08
C TYR A 110 6.89 11.73 -7.54
N THR A 111 6.58 12.78 -8.30
CA THR A 111 6.26 12.63 -9.73
C THR A 111 7.49 12.28 -10.57
N LYS A 112 8.67 12.72 -10.14
CA LYS A 112 9.94 12.42 -10.83
C LYS A 112 10.44 11.00 -10.59
N THR A 113 10.14 10.41 -9.43
CA THR A 113 10.52 9.03 -9.09
C THR A 113 9.56 7.97 -9.64
N ASN A 114 8.25 8.24 -9.72
CA ASN A 114 7.19 7.26 -10.03
C ASN A 114 7.22 6.72 -11.48
N LYS A 115 8.20 5.89 -11.82
CA LYS A 115 8.34 5.29 -13.16
C LYS A 115 8.07 3.79 -13.15
N SER A 116 8.21 3.11 -12.01
CA SER A 116 7.97 1.67 -11.90
C SER A 116 7.62 1.27 -10.46
N PRO A 117 6.39 0.78 -10.20
CA PRO A 117 5.94 0.43 -8.85
C PRO A 117 6.85 -0.52 -8.08
N MET A 118 7.63 -1.36 -8.79
CA MET A 118 8.59 -2.27 -8.17
C MET A 118 9.83 -1.58 -7.62
N ILE A 119 10.27 -0.47 -8.22
CA ILE A 119 11.52 0.22 -7.89
C ILE A 119 11.23 1.47 -7.05
N ASP A 120 10.04 2.06 -7.23
CA ASP A 120 9.63 3.32 -6.61
C ASP A 120 9.71 3.25 -5.07
N GLY A 121 9.29 2.14 -4.45
CA GLY A 121 9.37 1.97 -2.99
C GLY A 121 10.79 2.08 -2.41
N LEU A 122 11.81 1.57 -3.10
CA LEU A 122 13.21 1.71 -2.70
C LEU A 122 13.77 3.10 -2.99
N LEU A 123 13.42 3.68 -4.14
CA LEU A 123 13.89 5.01 -4.53
C LEU A 123 13.30 6.12 -3.67
N GLU A 124 12.12 5.89 -3.10
CA GLU A 124 11.40 6.84 -2.25
C GLU A 124 11.74 6.68 -0.76
N LEU A 125 12.46 5.62 -0.39
CA LEU A 125 12.93 5.37 0.97
C LEU A 125 13.74 6.54 1.59
N PRO A 126 14.50 7.36 0.84
CA PRO A 126 15.13 8.57 1.36
C PRO A 126 14.16 9.75 1.60
N PHE A 127 12.97 9.75 1.01
CA PHE A 127 12.07 10.91 1.01
C PHE A 127 11.53 11.26 2.40
N PRO A 128 11.18 10.30 3.28
CA PRO A 128 10.84 10.61 4.67
C PRO A 128 11.93 11.40 5.40
N ALA A 129 13.22 11.07 5.19
CA ALA A 129 14.35 11.80 5.76
C ALA A 129 14.69 13.09 5.01
N ARG A 130 14.30 13.25 3.75
CA ARG A 130 14.45 14.52 3.01
C ARG A 130 13.43 15.55 3.48
N PHE A 131 12.16 15.15 3.60
CA PHE A 131 11.04 16.01 3.97
C PHE A 131 10.74 15.90 5.49
N LYS A 132 11.76 16.17 6.32
CA LYS A 132 11.84 15.92 7.79
C LYS A 132 10.72 16.56 8.64
N GLY A 133 9.53 15.99 8.63
CA GLY A 133 8.45 16.33 9.57
C GLY A 133 8.58 15.66 10.94
N LYS A 134 7.70 16.01 11.91
CA LYS A 134 7.56 15.26 13.17
C LYS A 134 7.27 13.78 12.86
N SER A 135 7.98 12.86 13.51
CA SER A 135 7.87 11.40 13.26
C SER A 135 8.28 10.96 11.84
N TRP A 136 9.30 11.60 11.26
CA TRP A 136 9.87 11.21 9.96
C TRP A 136 10.50 9.82 9.94
N TRP A 137 10.83 9.27 11.11
CA TRP A 137 11.37 7.93 11.28
C TRP A 137 10.32 6.82 11.12
N LEU A 138 9.02 7.13 11.16
CA LEU A 138 7.96 6.12 11.17
C LEU A 138 7.98 5.19 9.94
N PRO A 139 8.16 5.68 8.70
CA PRO A 139 8.29 4.80 7.55
C PRO A 139 9.48 3.83 7.67
N TYR A 140 10.62 4.28 8.20
CA TYR A 140 11.78 3.40 8.40
C TYR A 140 11.52 2.29 9.41
N LEU A 141 10.74 2.57 10.47
CA LEU A 141 10.31 1.50 11.38
C LEU A 141 9.40 0.51 10.67
N MET A 142 8.46 0.97 9.83
CA MET A 142 7.57 0.08 9.07
C MET A 142 8.35 -0.78 8.07
N TRP A 143 9.35 -0.21 7.38
CA TRP A 143 10.30 -0.97 6.56
C TRP A 143 11.08 -2.00 7.36
N SER A 144 11.58 -1.62 8.54
CA SER A 144 12.35 -2.54 9.40
C SER A 144 11.49 -3.70 9.89
N LEU A 145 10.24 -3.44 10.28
CA LEU A 145 9.27 -4.47 10.65
C LEU A 145 8.92 -5.38 9.47
N ALA A 146 8.71 -4.81 8.29
CA ALA A 146 8.46 -5.60 7.08
C ALA A 146 9.64 -6.54 6.75
N VAL A 147 10.89 -6.07 6.87
CA VAL A 147 12.07 -6.91 6.71
C VAL A 147 12.15 -8.00 7.78
N ALA A 148 11.84 -7.66 9.04
CA ALA A 148 11.82 -8.61 10.15
C ALA A 148 10.74 -9.69 10.01
N ILE A 149 9.65 -9.43 9.27
CA ILE A 149 8.65 -10.44 8.89
C ILE A 149 9.12 -11.23 7.66
N ALA A 150 9.65 -10.55 6.65
CA ALA A 150 10.06 -11.16 5.39
C ALA A 150 11.20 -12.16 5.56
N ALA A 151 12.27 -11.79 6.28
CA ALA A 151 13.48 -12.60 6.35
C ALA A 151 13.25 -13.98 7.02
N PRO A 152 12.56 -14.09 8.17
CA PRO A 152 12.18 -15.38 8.73
C PRO A 152 11.22 -16.16 7.83
N SER A 153 10.26 -15.48 7.18
CA SER A 153 9.32 -16.14 6.27
C SER A 153 10.02 -16.77 5.06
N ILE A 154 10.99 -16.06 4.47
CA ILE A 154 11.83 -16.58 3.38
C ILE A 154 12.68 -17.75 3.87
N THR A 155 13.25 -17.65 5.08
CA THR A 155 14.08 -18.72 5.64
C THR A 155 13.27 -20.00 5.85
N LEU A 156 12.09 -19.89 6.47
CA LEU A 156 11.18 -21.02 6.67
C LEU A 156 10.70 -21.60 5.33
N PHE A 157 10.44 -20.74 4.35
CA PHE A 157 10.09 -21.18 3.00
C PHE A 157 11.21 -22.00 2.34
N VAL A 158 12.46 -21.55 2.44
CA VAL A 158 13.61 -22.26 1.85
C VAL A 158 13.80 -23.63 2.51
N LEU A 159 13.61 -23.72 3.82
CA LEU A 159 13.83 -24.95 4.58
C LEU A 159 12.73 -26.00 4.36
N GLU A 160 11.49 -25.59 4.13
CA GLU A 160 10.32 -26.50 4.03
C GLU A 160 9.71 -26.55 2.63
N ARG A 161 10.42 -26.06 1.59
CA ARG A 161 9.92 -25.95 0.21
C ARG A 161 9.29 -27.23 -0.34
N GLU A 162 9.80 -28.40 0.04
CA GLU A 162 9.32 -29.71 -0.44
C GLU A 162 7.95 -30.10 0.13
N VAL A 163 7.57 -29.53 1.28
CA VAL A 163 6.30 -29.82 1.98
C VAL A 163 5.21 -28.83 1.57
N LEU A 164 5.59 -27.68 1.01
CA LEU A 164 4.67 -26.64 0.59
C LEU A 164 4.16 -26.88 -0.83
N ASN A 165 2.84 -26.92 -1.01
CA ASN A 165 2.25 -27.03 -2.34
C ASN A 165 2.44 -25.73 -3.16
N GLY A 166 2.31 -25.82 -4.49
CA GLY A 166 2.54 -24.68 -5.39
C GLY A 166 1.62 -23.47 -5.13
N MET A 167 0.39 -23.72 -4.67
CA MET A 167 -0.55 -22.66 -4.27
C MET A 167 -0.03 -21.90 -3.05
N PHE A 168 0.49 -22.60 -2.05
CA PHE A 168 1.04 -22.00 -0.84
C PHE A 168 2.28 -21.13 -1.15
N VAL A 169 3.14 -21.61 -2.05
CA VAL A 169 4.29 -20.85 -2.56
C VAL A 169 3.84 -19.55 -3.23
N ALA A 170 2.83 -19.63 -4.11
CA ALA A 170 2.29 -18.46 -4.78
C ALA A 170 1.67 -17.45 -3.79
N THR A 171 0.96 -17.93 -2.77
CA THR A 171 0.37 -17.08 -1.73
C THR A 171 1.43 -16.38 -0.88
N ILE A 172 2.53 -17.05 -0.52
CA ILE A 172 3.65 -16.40 0.19
C ILE A 172 4.29 -15.33 -0.69
N ALA A 173 4.55 -15.63 -1.95
CA ALA A 173 5.14 -14.68 -2.89
C ALA A 173 4.25 -13.44 -3.07
N LEU A 174 2.94 -13.65 -3.24
CA LEU A 174 1.95 -12.58 -3.31
C LEU A 174 1.93 -11.74 -2.03
N ALA A 175 1.89 -12.38 -0.86
CA ALA A 175 1.92 -11.68 0.42
C ALA A 175 3.20 -10.85 0.59
N GLY A 176 4.36 -11.38 0.17
CA GLY A 176 5.63 -10.64 0.18
C GLY A 176 5.61 -9.41 -0.73
N MET A 177 5.07 -9.53 -1.95
CA MET A 177 4.92 -8.40 -2.87
C MET A 177 3.95 -7.36 -2.33
N LEU A 178 2.81 -7.78 -1.79
CA LEU A 178 1.82 -6.90 -1.17
C LEU A 178 2.42 -6.16 0.03
N MET A 179 3.20 -6.84 0.88
CA MET A 179 3.86 -6.20 2.01
C MET A 179 4.84 -5.11 1.54
N TYR A 180 5.63 -5.38 0.50
CA TYR A 180 6.52 -4.39 -0.10
C TYR A 180 5.74 -3.18 -0.62
N GLN A 181 4.67 -3.41 -1.38
CA GLN A 181 3.81 -2.35 -1.92
C GLN A 181 3.19 -1.51 -0.80
N ILE A 182 2.59 -2.15 0.20
CA ILE A 182 1.96 -1.48 1.35
C ILE A 182 2.95 -0.57 2.06
N VAL A 183 4.19 -1.03 2.30
CA VAL A 183 5.19 -0.23 3.01
C VAL A 183 5.66 0.95 2.14
N GLY A 184 5.83 0.74 0.83
CA GLY A 184 6.15 1.80 -0.13
C GLY A 184 5.06 2.87 -0.18
N ASP A 185 3.82 2.46 -0.43
CA ASP A 185 2.66 3.36 -0.50
C ASP A 185 2.39 4.04 0.84
N PHE A 186 2.57 3.35 1.97
CA PHE A 186 2.49 3.96 3.29
C PHE A 186 3.57 5.03 3.50
N SER A 187 4.79 4.79 3.02
CA SER A 187 5.89 5.77 3.11
C SER A 187 5.54 7.03 2.34
N GLU A 188 5.04 6.90 1.10
CA GLU A 188 4.58 8.02 0.29
C GLU A 188 3.42 8.74 0.97
N PHE A 189 2.36 8.00 1.33
CA PHE A 189 1.20 8.51 2.06
C PHE A 189 1.65 9.33 3.27
N TRP A 190 2.53 8.79 4.11
CA TRP A 190 3.01 9.44 5.33
C TRP A 190 3.79 10.73 5.09
N VAL A 191 4.51 10.83 3.97
CA VAL A 191 5.22 12.06 3.61
C VAL A 191 4.26 13.10 3.05
N LEU A 192 3.36 12.70 2.14
CA LEU A 192 2.33 13.59 1.58
C LEU A 192 1.49 14.18 2.72
N SER A 193 1.03 13.31 3.64
CA SER A 193 0.09 13.63 4.72
C SER A 193 0.63 14.69 5.70
N ARG A 194 1.95 14.77 5.88
CA ARG A 194 2.58 15.73 6.81
C ARG A 194 3.07 17.01 6.12
N ASN A 195 3.05 17.03 4.80
CA ASN A 195 3.44 18.19 4.01
C ASN A 195 2.23 18.84 3.34
N GLN A 196 1.11 18.88 4.05
CA GLN A 196 -0.11 19.57 3.62
C GLN A 196 -0.01 21.08 3.87
N VAL A 197 -0.57 21.88 2.97
CA VAL A 197 -0.74 23.33 3.04
C VAL A 197 -2.20 23.68 2.82
N GLU A 198 -2.71 24.71 3.49
CA GLU A 198 -4.08 25.19 3.29
C GLU A 198 -4.20 25.86 1.91
N ILE A 199 -5.28 25.56 1.18
CA ILE A 199 -5.57 26.20 -0.11
C ILE A 199 -6.10 27.61 0.19
N PRO A 200 -5.44 28.70 -0.28
CA PRO A 200 -5.90 30.06 -0.07
C PRO A 200 -7.32 30.28 -0.63
N GLU A 201 -8.16 31.02 0.07
CA GLU A 201 -9.56 31.25 -0.36
C GLU A 201 -9.69 32.07 -1.67
N ASP A 202 -8.62 32.72 -2.13
CA ASP A 202 -8.64 33.63 -3.27
C ASP A 202 -8.63 32.94 -4.64
N GLU A 203 -8.24 31.65 -4.75
CA GLU A 203 -8.45 30.83 -5.96
C GLU A 203 -9.93 30.48 -6.19
N LYS A 204 -10.82 30.74 -5.22
CA LYS A 204 -12.27 30.48 -5.37
C LYS A 204 -12.99 31.44 -6.32
N LYS A 205 -12.40 32.60 -6.65
CA LYS A 205 -13.09 33.64 -7.43
C LYS A 205 -12.91 33.53 -8.95
N GLU A 206 -11.90 32.80 -9.43
CA GLU A 206 -11.65 32.71 -10.89
C GLU A 206 -12.52 31.64 -11.56
N GLU A 207 -12.92 30.57 -10.86
CA GLU A 207 -13.81 29.53 -11.44
C GLU A 207 -15.30 29.88 -11.46
N GLN A 208 -15.74 30.91 -10.71
CA GLN A 208 -17.15 31.38 -10.72
C GLN A 208 -17.36 32.65 -11.59
N GLY A 209 -16.33 33.14 -12.26
CA GLY A 209 -16.39 34.37 -13.06
C GLY A 209 -16.77 34.20 -14.53
N PHE A 210 -17.12 33.00 -14.98
CA PHE A 210 -17.32 32.69 -16.41
C PHE A 210 -18.69 32.05 -16.69
N ASP A 211 -19.78 32.60 -16.17
CA ASP A 211 -21.11 32.17 -16.65
C ASP A 211 -22.24 33.21 -16.46
N ASP A 212 -21.94 34.50 -16.66
CA ASP A 212 -22.98 35.54 -16.59
C ASP A 212 -22.85 36.58 -17.71
N LYS A 213 -22.62 36.13 -18.97
CA LYS A 213 -22.94 36.91 -20.19
C LYS A 213 -23.19 35.99 -21.40
N ALA A 214 -24.43 35.58 -21.60
CA ALA A 214 -25.01 35.28 -22.91
C ALA A 214 -26.52 35.51 -22.88
#